data_AF-L9WBC7-F1
#
_entry.id   AF-L9WBC7-F1
#
_cell.length_a   1.000
_cell.length_b   1.000
_cell.length_c   1.000
_cell.angle_alpha   90.00
_cell.angle_beta   90.00
_cell.angle_gamma   90.00
#
_symmetry.space_group_name_H-M   'P 1'
#
loop_
_entity.id
_entity.type
_entity.pdbx_description
1 polymer ?
#
loop_
_entity_poly.entity_id
_entity_poly.type
_entity_poly.pdbx_seq_one_letter_code
_entity_poly.pdbx_strand_id
1 'polypeptide(L)' 'MLGILDRTKRNEGRGGGIYYEYEIDVPIDAALSTLENLHMSGELDLESLRQNAENQGLL' A
#
# COMPACT_ATOMS: atom_id res chain seq x y z
N MET A 1 -14.00 -5.29 4.23
CA MET A 1 -12.65 -4.79 3.88
C MET A 1 -12.49 -5.07 2.39
N LEU A 2 -12.00 -4.13 1.58
CA LEU A 2 -11.96 -4.27 0.11
C LEU A 2 -11.01 -5.37 -0.40
N GLY A 3 -10.47 -6.23 0.48
CA GLY A 3 -9.56 -7.33 0.11
C GLY A 3 -8.19 -6.90 -0.41
N ILE A 4 -7.93 -5.59 -0.49
CA ILE A 4 -6.68 -5.02 -1.01
C ILE A 4 -5.66 -4.78 0.10
N LEU A 5 -6.13 -4.48 1.31
CA LEU A 5 -5.30 -4.19 2.47
C LEU A 5 -5.67 -5.12 3.61
N ASP A 6 -4.69 -5.85 4.11
CA ASP A 6 -4.76 -6.46 5.43
C ASP A 6 -4.34 -5.44 6.49
N ARG A 7 -5.02 -5.46 7.64
CA ARG A 7 -4.76 -4.53 8.74
C ARG A 7 -4.51 -5.31 10.01
N THR A 8 -3.27 -5.26 10.47
CA THR A 8 -2.87 -5.86 11.74
C THR A 8 -2.75 -4.80 12.82
N LYS A 9 -3.45 -5.00 13.94
CA LYS A 9 -3.33 -4.12 15.11
C LYS A 9 -2.15 -4.59 15.97
N ARG A 10 -1.17 -3.72 16.18
CA ARG A 10 -0.07 -3.94 17.11
C ARG A 10 -0.28 -3.15 18.38
N ASN A 11 0.08 -3.75 19.50
CA ASN A 11 0.06 -3.11 20.81
C ASN A 11 1.39 -3.39 21.51
N GLU A 12 2.23 -2.36 21.59
CA GLU A 12 3.54 -2.43 22.25
C GLU A 12 3.47 -1.99 23.72
N GLY A 13 2.27 -1.85 24.27
CA GLY A 13 2.07 -1.50 25.67
C GLY A 13 2.42 -0.04 25.98
N ARG A 14 2.81 0.23 27.23
CA ARG A 14 2.95 1.60 27.76
C ARG A 14 4.08 2.43 27.13
N GLY A 15 5.07 1.79 26.49
CA GLY A 15 6.20 2.46 25.85
C GLY A 15 5.99 2.78 24.37
N GLY A 16 5.22 1.95 23.65
CA GLY A 16 5.03 2.08 22.19
C GLY A 16 3.58 2.33 21.74
N GLY A 17 2.60 2.22 22.65
CA GLY A 17 1.20 2.48 22.33
C GLY A 17 0.56 1.44 21.40
N ILE A 18 -0.48 1.85 20.70
CA ILE A 18 -1.24 1.01 19.75
C ILE A 18 -1.11 1.64 18.37
N TYR A 19 -0.66 0.86 17.40
CA TYR A 19 -0.59 1.26 16.00
C TYR A 19 -1.18 0.17 15.09
N TYR A 20 -1.45 0.57 13.85
CA TYR A 20 -1.96 -0.33 12.84
C TYR A 20 -0.89 -0.49 11.76
N GLU A 21 -0.52 -1.74 11.51
CA GLU A 21 0.26 -2.13 10.33
C GLU A 21 -0.72 -2.43 9.20
N TYR A 22 -0.38 -1.95 8.01
CA TYR A 22 -1.13 -2.20 6.79
C TYR A 22 -0.24 -2.94 5.83
N GLU A 23 -0.72 -4.07 5.32
CA GLU A 23 -0.04 -4.87 4.31
C GLU A 23 -0.94 -4.97 3.09
N ILE A 24 -0.34 -4.95 1.90
CA ILE A 24 -1.09 -5.11 0.65
C ILE A 24 -1.25 -6.61 0.41
N ASP A 25 -2.49 -7.09 0.39
CA ASP A 25 -2.84 -8.52 0.22
C ASP A 25 -3.06 -8.90 -1.26
N VAL A 26 -2.68 -8.01 -2.17
CA VAL A 26 -2.80 -8.18 -3.61
C VAL A 26 -1.45 -7.91 -4.29
N PRO A 27 -1.18 -8.52 -5.45
CA PRO A 27 0.01 -8.19 -6.24
C PRO A 27 0.07 -6.68 -6.50
N ILE A 28 1.24 -6.08 -6.30
CA ILE A 28 1.41 -4.64 -6.42
C ILE A 28 1.06 -4.13 -7.83
N ASP A 29 1.33 -4.94 -8.86
CA ASP A 29 0.89 -4.68 -10.25
C ASP A 29 -0.62 -4.54 -10.40
N ALA A 30 -1.39 -5.40 -9.71
CA ALA A 30 -2.85 -5.34 -9.76
C ALA A 30 -3.36 -4.06 -9.09
N ALA A 31 -2.71 -3.64 -8.00
CA ALA A 31 -3.03 -2.38 -7.32
C ALA A 31 -2.67 -1.15 -8.17
N LEU A 32 -1.48 -1.14 -8.78
CA LEU A 32 -1.03 -0.03 -9.64
C LEU A 32 -1.89 0.09 -10.90
N SER A 33 -2.20 -1.02 -11.57
CA SER A 33 -3.06 -1.00 -12.76
C SER A 33 -4.50 -0.57 -12.44
N THR A 34 -5.04 -0.91 -11.26
CA THR A 34 -6.35 -0.36 -10.84
C THR A 34 -6.28 1.13 -10.55
N LEU A 35 -5.20 1.62 -9.96
CA LEU A 35 -4.95 3.05 -9.75
C LEU A 35 -4.72 3.81 -11.07
N GLU A 36 -4.14 3.19 -12.09
CA GLU A 36 -4.02 3.77 -13.44
C GLU A 36 -5.40 3.89 -14.10
N ASN A 37 -6.26 2.88 -13.94
CA ASN A 37 -7.61 2.85 -14.53
C ASN A 37 -8.61 3.76 -13.81
N LEU A 38 -8.47 3.90 -12.49
CA LEU A 38 -9.11 4.96 -11.73
C LEU A 38 -8.37 6.24 -12.10
N HIS A 39 -8.85 6.98 -13.12
CA HIS A 39 -8.38 8.34 -13.43
C HIS A 39 -8.55 9.25 -12.18
N MET A 40 -7.66 9.10 -11.20
CA MET A 40 -7.59 9.90 -10.00
C MET A 40 -6.96 11.21 -10.44
N SER A 41 -7.84 12.17 -10.70
CA SER A 41 -7.51 13.52 -11.07
C SER A 41 -6.51 14.14 -10.08
N GLY A 42 -5.25 14.25 -10.50
CA GLY A 42 -4.43 15.43 -10.21
C GLY A 42 -3.13 15.25 -9.42
N GLU A 43 -2.96 14.24 -8.57
CA GLU A 43 -1.84 14.27 -7.60
C GLU A 43 -1.09 12.94 -7.37
N LEU A 44 -1.51 11.82 -7.96
CA LEU A 44 -0.80 10.55 -7.77
C LEU A 44 0.24 10.34 -8.89
N ASP A 45 1.53 10.45 -8.54
CA ASP A 45 2.64 10.10 -9.42
C ASP A 45 2.87 8.58 -9.41
N LEU A 46 2.19 7.90 -10.34
CA LEU A 46 2.25 6.45 -10.51
C LEU A 46 3.64 5.96 -10.96
N GLU A 47 4.39 6.80 -11.67
CA GLU A 47 5.74 6.46 -12.12
C GLU A 47 6.70 6.38 -10.91
N SER A 48 6.63 7.38 -10.03
CA SER A 48 7.36 7.36 -8.76
C SER A 48 6.99 6.14 -7.89
N LEU A 49 5.72 5.73 -7.89
CA LEU A 49 5.28 4.54 -7.12
C LEU A 49 5.82 3.24 -7.72
N ARG A 50 5.79 3.10 -9.05
CA ARG A 50 6.33 1.93 -9.77
C ARG A 50 7.83 1.79 -9.53
N GLN A 51 8.58 2.88 -9.67
CA GLN A 51 10.03 2.87 -9.44
C GLN A 51 10.40 2.52 -7.99
N ASN A 52 9.62 3.00 -7.01
CA ASN A 52 9.81 2.61 -5.61
C ASN A 52 9.54 1.12 -5.37
N ALA A 53 8.53 0.55 -6.02
CA ALA A 53 8.22 -0.88 -5.93
C ALA A 53 9.35 -1.74 -6.52
N GLU A 54 9.92 -1.35 -7.67
CA GLU A 54 11.10 -2.03 -8.26
C GLU A 54 12.31 -1.97 -7.32
N ASN A 55 12.61 -0.81 -6.74
CA ASN A 55 13.73 -0.64 -5.81
C ASN A 55 13.58 -1.50 -4.54
N GLN A 56 12.35 -1.84 -4.17
CA GLN A 56 12.05 -2.71 -3.03
C GLN A 56 11.93 -4.20 -3.42
N GLY A 57 12.07 -4.54 -4.71
CA GLY A 57 11.94 -5.91 -5.21
C GLY A 57 10.52 -6.47 -5.11
N LEU A 58 9.52 -5.59 -5.16
CA LEU A 58 8.09 -5.95 -5.11
C LEU A 58 7.51 -6.23 -6.50
N LEU A 59 8.30 -5.97 -7.55
CA LEU A 59 8.03 -6.21 -8.98
C LEU A 59 9.09 -7.15 -9.57
#